data_AF-A0A545SP02-F1
#
_entry.id   AF-A0A545SP02-F1
#
_cell.length_a   1.000
_cell.length_b   1.000
_cell.length_c   1.000
_cell.angle_alpha   90.00
_cell.angle_beta   90.00
_cell.angle_gamma   90.00
#
_symmetry.space_group_name_H-M   'P 1'
#
loop_
_entity.id
_entity.type
_entity.pdbx_description
1 polymer ?
#
loop_
_entity_poly.entity_id
_entity_poly.type
_entity_poly.pdbx_seq_one_letter_code
_entity_poly.pdbx_strand_id
1 'polypeptide(L)'
;MPASSAVRIVVIAAVVLPLLAGCQWWPRRPADPVPPPLPQVNLPVQRESPVVPHENLAMLIAYFVRVGNLSGAALQREIAMMDAKLHIEATAARRLCLAYLLGQAAHKAENRKRAQQLLSEVEQELYTPADYKDLARFLARDLQQYAAQRESLRAEQQQRLQLQQQLDALKDIERKISERKAMPIDGVEEPKP
;
A
#
# COMPACT_ATOMS: atom_id res chain seq x y z
N MET A 1 -22.11 -37.86 16.82
CA MET A 1 -21.53 -38.72 15.76
C MET A 1 -20.63 -37.85 14.88
N PRO A 2 -19.34 -38.20 14.73
CA PRO A 2 -18.33 -37.39 14.07
C PRO A 2 -18.19 -37.73 12.58
N ALA A 3 -18.09 -36.72 11.73
CA ALA A 3 -17.51 -36.82 10.38
C ALA A 3 -17.21 -35.39 9.90
N SER A 4 -16.16 -35.08 9.17
CA SER A 4 -14.91 -35.74 8.86
C SER A 4 -14.07 -34.61 8.26
N SER A 5 -12.87 -34.42 8.75
CA SER A 5 -11.93 -33.39 8.29
C SER A 5 -11.49 -33.71 6.86
N ALA A 6 -11.92 -32.91 5.88
CA ALA A 6 -11.40 -32.99 4.52
C ALA A 6 -10.42 -31.85 4.26
N VAL A 7 -9.17 -32.13 4.61
CA VAL A 7 -7.97 -31.44 4.14
C VAL A 7 -7.95 -31.51 2.61
N ARG A 8 -7.98 -30.35 1.93
CA ARG A 8 -7.60 -30.26 0.52
C ARG A 8 -6.44 -29.29 0.37
N ILE A 9 -5.26 -29.91 0.34
CA ILE A 9 -3.99 -29.33 -0.06
C ILE A 9 -4.13 -28.86 -1.51
N VAL A 10 -4.02 -27.56 -1.75
CA VAL A 10 -3.93 -26.99 -3.09
C VAL A 10 -2.44 -26.84 -3.42
N VAL A 11 -1.91 -27.83 -4.12
CA VAL A 11 -0.58 -27.77 -4.75
C VAL A 11 -0.69 -26.89 -5.99
N ILE A 12 -0.30 -25.62 -5.89
CA ILE A 12 -0.15 -24.76 -7.07
C ILE A 12 1.23 -25.07 -7.66
N ALA A 13 1.21 -25.85 -8.74
CA ALA A 13 2.37 -26.13 -9.56
C ALA A 13 2.96 -24.82 -10.10
N ALA A 14 4.25 -24.64 -9.86
CA ALA A 14 5.07 -23.60 -10.45
C ALA A 14 5.12 -23.80 -11.98
N VAL A 15 4.42 -22.95 -12.72
CA VAL A 15 4.64 -22.80 -14.16
C VAL A 15 5.81 -21.85 -14.35
N VAL A 16 6.98 -22.47 -14.52
CA VAL A 16 8.18 -21.83 -15.06
C VAL A 16 7.89 -21.50 -16.52
N LEU A 17 7.74 -20.21 -16.82
CA LEU A 17 7.55 -19.70 -18.18
C LEU A 17 8.88 -19.09 -18.66
N PRO A 18 9.57 -19.69 -19.64
CA PRO A 18 10.81 -19.18 -20.18
C PRO A 18 10.55 -18.27 -21.39
N LEU A 19 11.57 -17.46 -21.70
CA LEU A 19 11.94 -17.02 -23.05
C LEU A 19 10.89 -16.29 -23.89
N LEU A 20 10.93 -14.95 -23.84
CA LEU A 20 10.78 -14.14 -25.05
C LEU A 20 11.90 -13.10 -25.13
N ALA A 21 13.04 -13.58 -25.62
CA ALA A 21 14.07 -12.77 -26.25
C ALA A 21 13.48 -12.18 -27.54
N GLY A 22 12.82 -11.03 -27.42
CA GLY A 22 12.43 -10.18 -28.54
C GLY A 22 13.50 -9.12 -28.78
N CYS A 23 14.63 -9.51 -29.38
CA CYS A 23 15.54 -8.55 -30.01
C CYS A 23 14.81 -7.92 -31.20
N GLN A 24 14.12 -6.80 -30.96
CA GLN A 24 13.55 -6.00 -32.03
C GLN A 24 14.71 -5.39 -32.82
N TRP A 25 14.97 -5.99 -33.98
CA TRP A 25 15.78 -5.45 -35.05
C TRP A 25 15.15 -4.14 -35.52
N TRP A 26 15.71 -3.01 -35.09
CA TRP A 26 15.35 -1.70 -35.61
C TRP A 26 16.14 -1.44 -36.90
N PRO A 27 15.50 -1.17 -38.05
CA PRO A 27 16.21 -0.75 -39.25
C PRO A 27 16.85 0.63 -38.99
N ARG A 28 18.17 0.71 -39.15
CA ARG A 28 18.90 1.99 -39.19
C ARG A 28 18.28 2.87 -40.27
N ARG A 29 17.74 4.04 -39.88
CA ARG A 29 17.42 5.08 -40.87
C ARG A 29 18.71 5.54 -41.54
N PRO A 30 18.74 5.70 -42.88
CA PRO A 30 19.83 6.37 -43.56
C PRO A 30 19.97 7.79 -43.01
N ALA A 31 21.21 8.22 -42.79
CA ALA A 31 21.53 9.55 -42.28
C ALA A 31 21.04 10.61 -43.28
N ASP A 32 20.20 11.53 -42.83
CA ASP A 32 19.84 12.71 -43.60
C ASP A 32 21.08 13.59 -43.82
N PRO A 33 21.20 14.25 -44.99
CA PRO A 33 22.28 15.18 -45.27
C PRO A 33 22.27 16.33 -44.26
N VAL A 34 23.42 16.58 -43.65
CA VAL A 34 23.63 17.67 -42.67
C VAL A 34 23.33 19.01 -43.35
N PRO A 35 22.32 19.78 -42.89
CA PRO A 35 22.06 21.09 -43.44
C PRO A 35 23.22 22.05 -43.12
N PRO A 36 23.52 23.00 -44.02
CA PRO A 36 24.59 23.97 -43.82
C PRO A 36 24.33 24.82 -42.55
N PRO A 37 25.40 25.24 -41.84
CA PRO A 37 25.27 26.05 -40.65
C PRO A 37 24.63 27.39 -41.00
N LEU A 38 23.48 27.68 -40.39
CA LEU A 38 22.84 28.99 -40.48
C LEU A 38 23.72 30.05 -39.79
N PRO A 39 23.73 31.29 -40.30
CA PRO A 39 24.43 32.40 -39.67
C PRO A 39 23.91 32.62 -38.25
N GLN A 40 24.82 32.59 -37.28
CA GLN A 40 24.51 32.83 -35.88
C GLN A 40 24.17 34.32 -35.69
N VAL A 41 22.89 34.63 -35.70
CA VAL A 41 22.39 35.94 -35.26
C VAL A 41 22.43 35.93 -33.73
N ASN A 42 23.47 36.55 -33.16
CA ASN A 42 23.57 36.82 -31.72
C ASN A 42 22.52 37.86 -31.32
N LEU A 43 21.27 37.41 -31.16
CA LEU A 43 20.25 38.19 -30.47
C LEU A 43 20.58 38.17 -28.97
N PRO A 44 20.52 39.32 -28.27
CA PRO A 44 20.57 39.33 -26.82
C PRO A 44 19.36 38.54 -26.31
N VAL A 45 19.60 37.28 -25.96
CA VAL A 45 18.62 36.41 -25.31
C VAL A 45 18.35 37.03 -23.95
N GLN A 46 17.27 37.82 -23.86
CA GLN A 46 16.65 38.09 -22.57
C GLN A 46 16.28 36.73 -22.01
N ARG A 47 17.02 36.28 -21.00
CA ARG A 47 16.67 35.12 -20.19
C ARG A 47 15.42 35.51 -19.42
N GLU A 48 14.26 35.40 -20.07
CA GLU A 48 13.01 35.22 -19.36
C GLU A 48 13.26 34.02 -18.44
N SER A 49 13.29 34.27 -17.13
CA SER A 49 13.34 33.21 -16.14
C SER A 49 12.28 32.19 -16.55
N PRO A 50 12.65 30.92 -16.80
CA PRO A 50 11.67 29.93 -17.17
C PRO A 50 10.64 29.92 -16.06
N VAL A 51 9.43 30.37 -16.38
CA VAL A 51 8.24 30.13 -15.57
C VAL A 51 8.11 28.62 -15.61
N VAL A 52 8.79 27.95 -14.67
CA VAL A 52 8.65 26.52 -14.47
C VAL A 52 7.16 26.34 -14.28
N PRO A 53 6.46 25.58 -15.15
CA PRO A 53 5.03 25.39 -15.00
C PRO A 53 4.86 24.75 -13.63
N HIS A 54 4.47 25.57 -12.65
CA HIS A 54 4.13 25.09 -11.33
C HIS A 54 3.03 24.09 -11.58
N GLU A 55 3.31 22.80 -11.34
CA GLU A 55 2.28 21.77 -11.37
C GLU A 55 1.13 22.34 -10.55
N ASN A 56 -0.03 22.56 -11.17
CA ASN A 56 -1.10 23.27 -10.47
C ASN A 56 -1.65 22.33 -9.40
N LEU A 57 -2.00 22.83 -8.21
CA LEU A 57 -2.66 22.05 -7.15
C LEU A 57 -3.84 21.23 -7.70
N ALA A 58 -4.58 21.79 -8.67
CA ALA A 58 -5.66 21.09 -9.36
C ALA A 58 -5.20 19.81 -10.07
N MET A 59 -4.02 19.80 -10.71
CA MET A 59 -3.45 18.61 -11.33
C MET A 59 -3.07 17.55 -10.28
N LEU A 60 -2.57 18.00 -9.13
CA LEU A 60 -2.21 17.11 -8.03
C LEU A 60 -3.45 16.42 -7.44
N ILE A 61 -4.54 17.17 -7.26
CA ILE A 61 -5.83 16.64 -6.82
C ILE A 61 -6.38 15.64 -7.86
N ALA A 62 -6.35 16.00 -9.14
CA ALA A 62 -6.77 15.10 -10.22
C ALA A 62 -5.94 13.80 -10.25
N TYR A 63 -4.62 13.91 -9.98
CA TYR A 63 -3.74 12.77 -9.83
C TYR A 63 -4.14 11.88 -8.65
N PHE A 64 -4.45 12.46 -7.48
CA PHE A 64 -4.90 11.70 -6.30
C PHE A 64 -6.20 10.95 -6.56
N VAL A 65 -7.17 11.58 -7.22
CA VAL A 65 -8.44 10.93 -7.60
C VAL A 65 -8.17 9.74 -8.53
N ARG A 66 -7.30 9.90 -9.53
CA ARG A 66 -6.95 8.83 -10.47
C ARG A 66 -6.27 7.65 -9.77
N VAL A 67 -5.28 7.93 -8.92
CA VAL A 67 -4.50 6.88 -8.24
C VAL A 67 -5.24 6.29 -7.03
N GLY A 68 -6.30 6.95 -6.55
CA GLY A 68 -7.26 6.50 -5.53
C GLY A 68 -7.78 5.07 -5.74
N ASN A 69 -7.90 4.66 -7.00
CA ASN A 69 -8.47 3.36 -7.37
C ASN A 69 -7.41 2.28 -7.66
N LEU A 70 -6.11 2.61 -7.55
CA LEU A 70 -5.05 1.66 -7.83
C LEU A 70 -4.83 0.70 -6.65
N SER A 71 -4.63 -0.57 -6.95
CA SER A 71 -4.30 -1.58 -5.94
C SER A 71 -3.27 -2.58 -6.47
N GLY A 72 -2.68 -3.35 -5.55
CA GLY A 72 -1.75 -4.44 -5.86
C GLY A 72 -0.56 -4.01 -6.73
N ALA A 73 -0.33 -4.74 -7.82
CA ALA A 73 0.81 -4.52 -8.72
C ALA A 73 0.75 -3.18 -9.48
N ALA A 74 -0.44 -2.62 -9.72
CA ALA A 74 -0.55 -1.32 -10.38
C ALA A 74 -0.07 -0.18 -9.47
N LEU A 75 -0.48 -0.19 -8.21
CA LEU A 75 -0.01 0.76 -7.21
C LEU A 75 1.51 0.68 -7.00
N GLN A 76 2.07 -0.53 -6.92
CA GLN A 76 3.52 -0.72 -6.77
C GLN A 76 4.32 -0.17 -7.96
N ARG A 77 3.82 -0.34 -9.19
CA ARG A 77 4.44 0.25 -10.38
C ARG A 77 4.41 1.77 -10.34
N GLU A 78 3.28 2.35 -9.94
CA GLU A 78 3.15 3.80 -9.81
C GLU A 78 4.09 4.36 -8.73
N ILE A 79 4.22 3.68 -7.58
CA ILE A 79 5.17 4.03 -6.51
C ILE A 79 6.60 4.02 -7.06
N ALA A 80 7.02 2.92 -7.71
CA ALA A 80 8.38 2.81 -8.24
C ALA A 80 8.68 3.89 -9.29
N MET A 81 7.71 4.19 -10.16
CA MET A 81 7.84 5.27 -11.14
C MET A 81 7.97 6.64 -10.46
N MET A 82 7.13 6.95 -9.46
CA MET A 82 7.22 8.22 -8.74
C MET A 82 8.50 8.35 -7.94
N ASP A 83 8.99 7.27 -7.33
CA ASP A 83 10.26 7.24 -6.61
C ASP A 83 11.43 7.54 -7.55
N ALA A 84 11.46 6.92 -8.73
CA ALA A 84 12.46 7.21 -9.76
C ALA A 84 12.40 8.68 -10.23
N LYS A 85 11.21 9.25 -10.43
CA LYS A 85 11.05 10.67 -10.79
C LYS A 85 11.50 11.61 -9.68
N LEU A 86 11.28 11.25 -8.42
CA LEU A 86 11.73 12.05 -7.28
C LEU A 86 13.25 12.10 -7.20
N HIS A 87 13.94 10.99 -7.53
CA HIS A 87 15.41 10.96 -7.60
C HIS A 87 15.98 11.86 -8.69
N ILE A 88 15.24 12.09 -9.79
CA ILE A 88 15.67 12.98 -10.86
C ILE A 88 15.41 14.44 -10.48
N GLU A 89 14.21 14.75 -9.98
CA GLU A 89 13.88 16.10 -9.50
C GLU A 89 13.04 16.01 -8.22
N ALA A 90 13.62 16.50 -7.12
CA ALA A 90 13.02 16.45 -5.79
C ALA A 90 12.05 17.61 -5.55
N THR A 91 11.00 17.71 -6.36
CA THR A 91 9.98 18.78 -6.22
C THR A 91 8.96 18.46 -5.13
N ALA A 92 8.42 19.49 -4.48
CA ALA A 92 7.39 19.33 -3.46
C ALA A 92 6.15 18.56 -3.97
N ALA A 93 5.73 18.79 -5.21
CA ALA A 93 4.62 18.06 -5.83
C ALA A 93 4.92 16.56 -5.96
N ARG A 94 6.13 16.17 -6.36
CA ARG A 94 6.53 14.76 -6.45
C ARG A 94 6.62 14.11 -5.07
N ARG A 95 7.12 14.83 -4.05
CA ARG A 95 7.10 14.36 -2.66
C ARG A 95 5.67 14.11 -2.19
N LEU A 96 4.73 15.02 -2.47
CA LEU A 96 3.31 14.87 -2.14
C LEU A 96 2.68 13.66 -2.87
N CYS A 97 2.94 13.50 -4.17
CA CYS A 97 2.50 12.34 -4.95
C CYS A 97 3.00 11.02 -4.35
N LEU A 98 4.31 10.93 -4.08
CA LEU A 98 4.89 9.71 -3.53
C LEU A 98 4.37 9.44 -2.11
N ALA A 99 4.26 10.46 -1.27
CA ALA A 99 3.71 10.32 0.08
C ALA A 99 2.27 9.80 0.05
N TYR A 100 1.42 10.31 -0.85
CA TYR A 100 0.05 9.85 -1.01
C TYR A 100 -0.01 8.37 -1.44
N LEU A 101 0.79 7.97 -2.44
CA LEU A 101 0.84 6.57 -2.91
C LEU A 101 1.35 5.61 -1.82
N LEU A 102 2.40 6.02 -1.08
CA LEU A 102 2.92 5.25 0.06
C LEU A 102 1.87 5.15 1.19
N GLY A 103 1.06 6.20 1.36
CA GLY A 103 -0.11 6.22 2.22
C GLY A 103 -1.15 5.15 1.87
N GLN A 104 -1.47 4.99 0.59
CA GLN A 104 -2.35 3.91 0.15
C GLN A 104 -1.71 2.52 0.34
N ALA A 105 -0.39 2.43 0.18
CA ALA A 105 0.38 1.23 0.47
C ALA A 105 0.78 1.09 1.96
N ALA A 106 0.08 1.76 2.89
CA ALA A 106 0.44 1.80 4.32
C ALA A 106 0.17 0.49 5.08
N HIS A 107 0.02 -0.64 4.40
CA HIS A 107 0.05 -1.97 5.03
C HIS A 107 1.42 -2.27 5.65
N LYS A 108 2.50 -1.69 5.11
CA LYS A 108 3.84 -1.73 5.70
C LYS A 108 4.10 -0.50 6.56
N ALA A 109 4.65 -0.69 7.76
CA ALA A 109 5.01 0.41 8.66
C ALA A 109 6.08 1.35 8.05
N GLU A 110 7.02 0.78 7.29
CA GLU A 110 8.08 1.51 6.57
C GLU A 110 7.51 2.53 5.58
N ASN A 111 6.50 2.13 4.78
CA ASN A 111 5.84 3.03 3.83
C ASN A 111 5.19 4.21 4.54
N ARG A 112 4.55 3.99 5.69
CA ARG A 112 3.93 5.05 6.49
C ARG A 112 4.98 6.01 7.04
N LYS A 113 6.07 5.50 7.60
CA LYS A 113 7.17 6.32 8.11
C LYS A 113 7.79 7.16 6.99
N ARG A 114 8.03 6.55 5.82
CA ARG A 114 8.55 7.25 4.64
C ARG A 114 7.57 8.30 4.12
N ALA A 115 6.27 8.02 4.08
CA ALA A 115 5.25 8.99 3.70
C ALA A 115 5.24 10.20 4.65
N GLN A 116 5.24 9.97 5.97
CA GLN A 116 5.29 11.05 6.97
C GLN A 116 6.56 11.90 6.84
N GLN A 117 7.71 11.25 6.61
CA GLN A 117 8.96 11.96 6.38
C GLN A 117 8.85 12.91 5.16
N LEU A 118 8.38 12.40 4.02
CA LEU A 118 8.22 13.21 2.80
C LEU A 118 7.27 14.40 3.02
N LEU A 119 6.17 14.21 3.75
CA LEU A 119 5.24 15.30 4.08
C LEU A 119 5.90 16.34 5.00
N SER A 120 6.68 15.89 6.00
CA SER A 120 7.41 16.81 6.88
C SER A 120 8.48 17.63 6.16
N GLU A 121 9.15 17.04 5.16
CA GLU A 121 10.11 17.74 4.32
C GLU A 121 9.42 18.86 3.51
N VAL A 122 8.23 18.59 2.95
CA VAL A 122 7.43 19.58 2.22
C VAL A 122 6.98 20.74 3.11
N GLU A 123 6.62 20.46 4.37
CA GLU A 123 6.23 21.50 5.34
C GLU A 123 7.40 22.43 5.72
N GLN A 124 8.59 21.85 5.92
CA GLN A 124 9.79 22.55 6.37
C GLN A 124 10.48 23.34 5.25
N GLU A 125 10.24 23.00 3.98
CA GLU A 125 10.86 23.64 2.83
C GLU A 125 10.43 25.11 2.69
N LEU A 126 11.40 26.03 2.68
CA LEU A 126 11.15 27.49 2.73
C LEU A 126 10.39 28.01 1.51
N TYR A 127 10.72 27.50 0.32
CA TYR A 127 10.21 28.00 -0.96
C TYR A 127 8.96 27.26 -1.46
N THR A 128 8.38 26.39 -0.64
CA THR A 128 7.17 25.64 -1.00
C THR A 128 5.92 26.51 -0.88
N PRO A 129 5.03 26.52 -1.89
CA PRO A 129 3.76 27.25 -1.82
C PRO A 129 2.93 26.90 -0.58
N ALA A 130 2.21 27.87 -0.02
CA ALA A 130 1.38 27.66 1.18
C ALA A 130 0.37 26.52 0.99
N ASP A 131 -0.29 26.47 -0.15
CA ASP A 131 -1.28 25.43 -0.49
C ASP A 131 -0.70 24.01 -0.42
N TYR A 132 0.58 23.84 -0.77
CA TYR A 132 1.26 22.55 -0.74
C TYR A 132 1.56 22.14 0.69
N LYS A 133 1.90 23.09 1.56
CA LYS A 133 2.11 22.84 3.00
C LYS A 133 0.80 22.49 3.68
N ASP A 134 -0.29 23.17 3.34
CA ASP A 134 -1.61 22.86 3.90
C ASP A 134 -2.11 21.50 3.43
N LEU A 135 -1.87 21.15 2.17
CA LEU A 135 -2.14 19.80 1.68
C LEU A 135 -1.25 18.76 2.38
N ALA A 136 0.03 19.05 2.61
CA ALA A 136 0.93 18.14 3.33
C ALA A 136 0.41 17.85 4.75
N ARG A 137 0.00 18.90 5.48
CA ARG A 137 -0.60 18.80 6.82
C ARG A 137 -1.89 18.00 6.80
N PHE A 138 -2.74 18.23 5.81
CA PHE A 138 -3.98 17.48 5.63
C PHE A 138 -3.70 15.98 5.44
N LEU A 139 -2.80 15.64 4.51
CA LEU A 139 -2.39 14.25 4.25
C LEU A 139 -1.73 13.62 5.48
N ALA A 140 -0.94 14.37 6.25
CA ALA A 140 -0.30 13.86 7.46
C ALA A 140 -1.33 13.49 8.53
N ARG A 141 -2.36 14.32 8.73
CA ARG A 141 -3.48 14.04 9.64
C ARG A 141 -4.28 12.83 9.18
N ASP A 142 -4.59 12.76 7.89
CA ASP A 142 -5.30 11.63 7.29
C ASP A 142 -4.54 10.30 7.52
N LEU A 143 -3.23 10.28 7.27
CA LEU A 143 -2.38 9.11 7.54
C LEU A 143 -2.38 8.68 9.02
N GLN A 144 -2.41 9.64 9.95
CA GLN A 144 -2.49 9.36 11.38
C GLN A 144 -3.87 8.79 11.76
N GLN A 145 -4.95 9.31 11.19
CA GLN A 145 -6.30 8.80 11.41
C GLN A 145 -6.45 7.37 10.86
N TYR A 146 -5.98 7.11 9.64
CA TYR A 146 -5.94 5.76 9.08
C TYR A 146 -5.09 4.80 9.92
N ALA A 147 -3.98 5.26 10.49
CA ALA A 147 -3.17 4.45 11.39
C ALA A 147 -3.95 4.04 12.65
N ALA A 148 -4.57 5.02 13.32
CA ALA A 148 -5.36 4.80 14.53
C ALA A 148 -6.54 3.85 14.29
N GLN A 149 -7.28 4.04 13.18
CA GLN A 149 -8.39 3.15 12.81
C GLN A 149 -7.93 1.71 12.57
N ARG A 150 -6.74 1.50 12.01
CA ARG A 150 -6.23 0.14 11.79
C ARG A 150 -5.77 -0.52 13.09
N GLU A 151 -5.24 0.25 14.02
CA GLU A 151 -4.91 -0.24 15.36
C GLU A 151 -6.16 -0.63 16.13
N SER A 152 -7.22 0.17 16.08
CA SER A 152 -8.50 -0.20 16.70
C SER A 152 -9.09 -1.46 16.09
N LEU A 153 -9.09 -1.60 14.76
CA LEU A 153 -9.57 -2.82 14.10
C LEU A 153 -8.77 -4.06 14.49
N ARG A 154 -7.45 -3.95 14.67
CA ARG A 154 -6.61 -5.06 15.15
C ARG A 154 -6.94 -5.43 16.58
N ALA A 155 -7.11 -4.45 17.46
CA ALA A 155 -7.49 -4.68 18.85
C ALA A 155 -8.86 -5.40 18.93
N GLU A 156 -9.84 -4.96 18.14
CA GLU A 156 -11.15 -5.62 18.06
C GLU A 156 -11.05 -7.07 17.56
N GLN A 157 -10.23 -7.33 16.54
CA GLN A 157 -10.00 -8.69 16.04
C GLN A 157 -9.38 -9.60 17.11
N GLN A 158 -8.39 -9.11 17.85
CA GLN A 158 -7.78 -9.85 18.95
C GLN A 158 -8.79 -10.15 20.05
N GLN A 159 -9.63 -9.17 20.42
CA GLN A 159 -10.69 -9.37 21.40
C GLN A 159 -11.71 -10.43 20.94
N ARG A 160 -12.11 -10.42 19.67
CA ARG A 160 -13.01 -11.45 19.12
C ARG A 160 -12.41 -12.85 19.21
N LEU A 161 -11.12 -13.01 18.89
CA LEU A 161 -10.43 -14.30 19.00
C LEU A 161 -10.36 -14.78 20.46
N GLN A 162 -10.09 -13.88 21.40
CA GLN A 162 -10.09 -14.22 22.84
C GLN A 162 -11.47 -14.67 23.33
N LEU A 163 -12.53 -13.94 22.97
CA LEU A 163 -13.90 -14.29 23.32
C LEU A 163 -14.30 -15.63 22.70
N GLN A 164 -13.90 -15.89 21.46
CA GLN A 164 -14.16 -17.18 20.81
C GLN A 164 -13.49 -18.34 21.54
N GLN A 165 -12.22 -18.18 21.95
CA GLN A 165 -11.51 -19.19 22.75
C GLN A 165 -12.18 -19.45 24.10
N GLN A 166 -12.70 -18.41 24.76
CA GLN A 166 -13.46 -18.55 26.01
C GLN A 166 -14.76 -19.31 25.80
N LEU A 167 -15.51 -19.00 24.73
CA LEU A 167 -16.75 -19.71 24.40
C LEU A 167 -16.49 -21.20 24.11
N ASP A 168 -15.41 -21.51 23.38
CA ASP A 168 -15.04 -22.90 23.09
C ASP A 168 -14.60 -23.64 24.37
N ALA A 169 -13.88 -22.99 25.27
CA ALA A 169 -13.55 -23.54 26.58
C ALA A 169 -14.80 -23.83 27.43
N LEU A 170 -15.81 -22.94 27.41
CA LEU A 170 -17.08 -23.15 28.11
C LEU A 170 -17.86 -24.34 27.53
N LYS A 171 -17.92 -24.47 26.20
CA LYS A 171 -18.55 -25.63 25.53
C LYS A 171 -17.85 -26.94 25.89
N ASP A 172 -16.53 -26.93 25.98
CA ASP A 172 -15.76 -28.11 26.38
C ASP A 172 -16.05 -28.51 27.83
N ILE A 173 -16.22 -27.54 28.74
CA ILE A 173 -16.65 -27.79 30.11
C ILE A 173 -18.06 -28.39 30.13
N GLU A 174 -19.01 -27.80 29.38
CA GLU A 174 -20.38 -28.30 29.27
C GLU A 174 -20.43 -29.75 28.75
N ARG A 175 -19.64 -30.06 27.73
CA ARG A 175 -19.52 -31.42 27.19
C ARG A 175 -19.00 -32.39 28.25
N LYS A 176 -17.92 -32.03 28.96
CA LYS A 176 -17.35 -32.87 30.04
C LYS A 176 -18.32 -33.09 31.20
N ILE A 177 -19.13 -32.10 31.56
CA ILE A 177 -20.17 -32.24 32.59
C ILE A 177 -21.26 -33.21 32.11
N SER A 178 -21.68 -33.09 30.86
CA SER A 178 -22.70 -33.94 30.26
C SER A 178 -22.25 -35.41 30.18
N GLU A 179 -20.98 -35.64 29.81
CA GLU A 179 -20.37 -36.97 29.80
C GLU A 179 -20.36 -37.62 31.20
N ARG A 180 -20.06 -36.85 32.26
CA ARG A 180 -20.08 -37.36 33.64
C ARG A 180 -21.48 -37.71 34.14
N LYS A 181 -22.50 -36.93 33.77
CA LYS A 181 -23.89 -37.19 34.17
C LYS A 181 -24.49 -38.41 33.48
N ALA A 182 -24.00 -38.75 32.29
CA ALA A 182 -24.51 -39.87 31.50
C ALA A 182 -23.96 -41.24 31.92
N MET A 183 -22.99 -41.31 32.84
CA MET A 183 -22.52 -42.58 33.40
C MET A 183 -23.58 -43.14 34.37
N PRO A 184 -24.22 -44.28 34.05
CA PRO A 184 -25.12 -44.95 34.98
C PRO A 184 -24.31 -45.38 36.21
N ILE A 185 -24.88 -45.16 37.39
CA ILE A 185 -24.34 -45.74 38.63
C ILE A 185 -24.76 -47.22 38.65
N ASP A 186 -24.17 -48.01 37.76
CA ASP A 186 -24.29 -49.48 37.80
C ASP A 186 -23.35 -49.97 38.90
N GLY A 187 -23.87 -50.06 40.13
CA GLY A 187 -23.06 -50.57 41.25
C GLY A 187 -23.58 -50.34 42.65
N VAL A 188 -24.83 -49.91 42.86
CA VAL A 188 -25.47 -50.06 44.18
C VAL A 188 -26.03 -51.47 44.22
N GLU A 189 -25.18 -52.45 44.54
CA GLU A 189 -25.65 -53.76 45.01
C GLU A 189 -26.49 -53.52 46.26
N GLU A 190 -27.81 -53.71 46.15
CA GLU A 190 -28.70 -53.76 47.30
C GLU A 190 -28.19 -54.85 48.26
N PRO A 191 -27.89 -54.51 49.53
CA PRO A 191 -27.54 -55.51 50.51
C PRO A 191 -28.74 -56.43 50.74
N LYS A 192 -28.59 -57.68 50.33
CA LYS A 192 -29.61 -58.73 50.48
C LYS A 192 -29.77 -59.03 51.99
N PRO A 193 -31.01 -58.99 52.53
CA PRO A 193 -31.28 -59.31 53.93
C PRO A 193 -31.11 -60.80 54.25
#